data_AF-A0A1B7TJE4-F1
#
_entry.id   AF-A0A1B7TJE4-F1
#
_cell.length_a   1.000
_cell.length_b   1.000
_cell.length_c   1.000
_cell.angle_alpha   90.00
_cell.angle_beta   90.00
_cell.angle_gamma   90.00
#
_symmetry.space_group_name_H-M   'P 1'
#
loop_
_entity.id
_entity.type
_entity.pdbx_description
1 polymer ?
#
loop_
_entity_poly.entity_id
_entity_poly.type
_entity_poly.pdbx_seq_one_letter_code
_entity_poly.pdbx_strand_id
1 'polypeptide(L)'
;MSEVKDYTKATQYLSEYAEKDGLSVSQLMDSKIRGGLTYNDFLVLPGKVEFPSSVVNLKTKLTKKITLNTPFVSSPMDTVTESNMAIYMALLGGIGFIHHNCSAEEQASMVKKVKKFENGFINDPVVLSPKTTVSEAKAIANQLGFSGFPITETGEFPGKLVGIVTSRDIQFVEDDSNLLENIMTSEKELVYAKRGITLSEGNEILKKTKKGKLPIVDDDFNLVCMLSRTDLMKNQSYPLASKSATTKQLLCGAAIGTLPSDKERVTKLVEAGLDVVILDSSQGNSIFQIELIKWIKTNFKDLEVIAGNVVTREQAASLIEAGCDGLRIGMGSGSICITQEVMACGRPQGTAVYNVSQFANQFGIPTMADGGVQNIGHITKALALGASVVMMGGMLAGTTESPGEYFYRDGKRLKTYRGMGSIDAMQKTDTKGNAATSRYFSEGDKVLVAQGVTGAVVDKGSITKFIPYLYFGLQHSCQDIGVKSLEALRVNTDNGNVRFEFRTASAQLEGGVSNLHSYEKRLHN
;
A
#
# COMPACT_ATOMS: atom_id res chain seq x y z
N MET A 1 22.19 11.98 56.77
CA MET A 1 21.19 11.71 55.72
C MET A 1 21.23 12.90 54.79
N SER A 2 21.38 12.69 53.47
CA SER A 2 21.24 13.79 52.51
C SER A 2 19.88 14.43 52.70
N GLU A 3 19.82 15.76 52.73
CA GLU A 3 18.56 16.50 52.83
C GLU A 3 17.64 16.08 51.67
N VAL A 4 16.43 15.61 52.00
CA VAL A 4 15.49 15.12 51.00
C VAL A 4 14.94 16.34 50.25
N LYS A 5 15.11 16.36 48.91
CA LYS A 5 14.63 17.45 48.04
C LYS A 5 13.10 17.60 48.09
N ASP A 6 12.61 18.82 47.84
CA ASP A 6 11.17 19.12 47.74
C ASP A 6 10.55 18.47 46.50
N TYR A 7 9.70 17.46 46.72
CA TYR A 7 9.08 16.68 45.65
C TYR A 7 8.17 17.52 44.74
N THR A 8 7.61 18.64 45.23
CA THR A 8 6.74 19.51 44.42
C THR A 8 7.51 20.27 43.33
N LYS A 9 8.84 20.36 43.47
CA LYS A 9 9.77 20.97 42.50
C LYS A 9 10.54 19.94 41.69
N ALA A 10 10.16 18.66 41.72
CA ALA A 10 10.88 17.56 41.04
C ALA A 10 11.22 17.87 39.57
N THR A 11 10.28 18.44 38.80
CA THR A 11 10.52 18.79 37.39
C THR A 11 11.54 19.93 37.21
N GLN A 12 11.62 20.87 38.16
CA GLN A 12 12.60 21.96 38.10
C GLN A 12 14.02 21.41 38.32
N TYR A 13 14.18 20.42 39.19
CA TYR A 13 15.46 19.76 39.40
C TYR A 13 15.99 19.04 38.16
N LEU A 14 15.15 18.74 37.15
CA LEU A 14 15.62 18.20 35.88
C LEU A 14 16.55 19.16 35.12
N SER A 15 16.45 20.47 35.33
CA SER A 15 17.36 21.45 34.71
C SER A 15 18.78 21.42 35.29
N GLU A 16 19.01 20.71 36.41
CA GLU A 16 20.35 20.50 36.96
C GLU A 16 21.16 19.46 36.15
N TYR A 17 20.49 18.61 35.38
CA TYR A 17 21.16 17.63 34.51
C TYR A 17 21.58 18.29 33.19
N ALA A 18 22.80 17.98 32.74
CA ALA A 18 23.35 18.55 31.52
C ALA A 18 22.59 18.11 30.25
N GLU A 19 22.08 16.88 30.25
CA GLU A 19 21.30 16.32 29.16
C GLU A 19 20.03 15.65 29.69
N LYS A 20 19.04 15.50 28.82
CA LYS A 20 17.88 14.63 29.10
C LYS A 20 18.34 13.18 29.19
N ASP A 21 17.59 12.38 29.93
CA ASP A 21 17.85 10.94 30.04
C ASP A 21 17.74 10.20 28.68
N GLY A 22 18.45 9.10 28.54
CA GLY A 22 18.62 8.34 27.29
C GLY A 22 19.47 9.06 26.24
N LEU A 23 19.38 8.62 24.98
CA LEU A 23 20.13 9.16 23.84
C LEU A 23 19.23 9.92 22.86
N SER A 24 19.74 11.00 22.28
CA SER A 24 19.16 11.56 21.04
C SER A 24 19.38 10.60 19.86
N VAL A 25 18.62 10.78 18.78
CA VAL A 25 18.75 9.93 17.58
C VAL A 25 20.15 10.03 16.95
N SER A 26 20.79 11.20 16.99
CA SER A 26 22.13 11.41 16.45
C SER A 26 23.21 10.72 17.29
N GLN A 27 23.09 10.75 18.62
CA GLN A 27 23.97 9.99 19.53
C GLN A 27 23.78 8.48 19.36
N LEU A 28 22.54 8.01 19.18
CA LEU A 28 22.23 6.60 18.95
C LEU A 28 22.81 6.10 17.62
N MET A 29 22.61 6.85 16.54
CA MET A 29 22.92 6.45 15.17
C MET A 29 24.33 6.86 14.72
N ASP A 30 25.22 7.19 15.66
CA ASP A 30 26.64 7.38 15.37
C ASP A 30 27.32 6.04 15.06
N SER A 31 27.59 5.82 13.78
CA SER A 31 28.22 4.61 13.28
C SER A 31 29.65 4.41 13.77
N LYS A 32 30.36 5.46 14.21
CA LYS A 32 31.72 5.33 14.75
C LYS A 32 31.71 4.71 16.15
N ILE A 33 30.62 4.92 16.90
CA ILE A 33 30.50 4.43 18.27
C ILE A 33 29.78 3.08 18.32
N ARG A 34 28.68 2.93 17.57
CA ARG A 34 27.79 1.74 17.66
C ARG A 34 27.71 0.92 16.37
N GLY A 35 28.40 1.33 15.31
CA GLY A 35 28.35 0.63 14.03
C GLY A 35 26.97 0.72 13.36
N GLY A 36 26.59 -0.35 12.65
CA GLY A 36 25.30 -0.44 11.97
C GLY A 36 24.26 -1.12 12.85
N LEU A 37 23.18 -0.39 13.17
CA LEU A 37 22.05 -0.86 13.96
C LEU A 37 20.82 -1.22 13.11
N THR A 38 20.07 -2.20 13.58
CA THR A 38 18.74 -2.63 13.10
C THR A 38 17.65 -2.22 14.09
N TYR A 39 16.38 -2.53 13.79
CA TYR A 39 15.25 -2.19 14.65
C TYR A 39 15.28 -2.89 16.02
N ASN A 40 15.93 -4.04 16.15
CA ASN A 40 15.96 -4.75 17.43
C ASN A 40 17.00 -4.20 18.40
N ASP A 41 17.96 -3.43 17.92
CA ASP A 41 19.12 -2.99 18.68
C ASP A 41 18.87 -1.76 19.56
N PHE A 42 17.67 -1.18 19.52
CA PHE A 42 17.33 -0.01 20.32
C PHE A 42 15.85 0.05 20.71
N LEU A 43 15.50 0.92 21.66
CA LEU A 43 14.13 1.26 22.07
C LEU A 43 13.90 2.77 21.90
N VAL A 44 12.62 3.15 21.86
CA VAL A 44 12.20 4.54 22.05
C VAL A 44 11.74 4.66 23.49
N LEU A 45 12.26 5.65 24.23
CA LEU A 45 11.87 5.90 25.61
C LEU A 45 10.47 6.55 25.67
N PRO A 46 9.67 6.25 26.70
CA PRO A 46 8.36 6.85 26.88
C PRO A 46 8.48 8.35 27.18
N GLY A 47 7.44 9.08 26.81
CA GLY A 47 7.29 10.51 27.09
C GLY A 47 6.14 10.82 28.03
N LYS A 48 5.64 12.05 27.98
CA LYS A 48 4.49 12.50 28.76
C LYS A 48 3.19 12.25 27.99
N VAL A 49 2.26 11.51 28.59
CA VAL A 49 0.92 11.27 28.02
C VAL A 49 -0.06 12.32 28.52
N GLU A 50 -0.65 13.10 27.61
CA GLU A 50 -1.65 14.13 27.93
C GLU A 50 -2.95 13.99 27.10
N PHE A 51 -3.07 12.90 26.34
CA PHE A 51 -4.14 12.70 25.38
C PHE A 51 -4.41 11.19 25.18
N PRO A 52 -5.63 10.80 24.74
CA PRO A 52 -5.93 9.40 24.41
C PRO A 52 -5.29 8.99 23.06
N SER A 53 -4.98 7.71 22.86
CA SER A 53 -4.41 7.21 21.60
C SER A 53 -5.27 7.51 20.37
N SER A 54 -6.59 7.56 20.53
CA SER A 54 -7.55 7.79 19.44
C SER A 54 -7.37 9.12 18.70
N VAL A 55 -6.78 10.15 19.35
CA VAL A 55 -6.54 11.46 18.70
C VAL A 55 -5.22 11.50 17.92
N VAL A 56 -4.41 10.44 17.95
CA VAL A 56 -3.14 10.39 17.21
C VAL A 56 -3.42 10.35 15.71
N ASN A 57 -2.88 11.31 14.97
CA ASN A 57 -3.00 11.39 13.53
C ASN A 57 -1.85 10.65 12.82
N LEU A 58 -2.16 9.59 12.07
CA LEU A 58 -1.20 8.77 11.34
C LEU A 58 -1.04 9.14 9.86
N LYS A 59 -1.61 10.27 9.44
CA LYS A 59 -1.46 10.79 8.07
C LYS A 59 0.00 11.08 7.76
N THR A 60 0.46 10.64 6.59
CA THR A 60 1.88 10.73 6.18
C THR A 60 2.03 10.79 4.66
N LYS A 61 3.18 11.28 4.19
CA LYS A 61 3.49 11.39 2.76
C LYS A 61 4.08 10.10 2.20
N LEU A 62 3.51 9.60 1.10
CA LEU A 62 4.12 8.53 0.30
C LEU A 62 5.12 9.11 -0.71
N THR A 63 4.73 10.21 -1.36
CA THR A 63 5.53 10.97 -2.33
C THR A 63 5.36 12.47 -2.07
N LYS A 64 6.00 13.33 -2.87
CA LYS A 64 5.83 14.79 -2.76
C LYS A 64 4.36 15.21 -2.77
N LYS A 65 3.55 14.62 -3.65
CA LYS A 65 2.13 14.98 -3.83
C LYS A 65 1.16 14.01 -3.16
N ILE A 66 1.51 12.73 -3.00
CA ILE A 66 0.58 11.71 -2.47
C ILE A 66 0.74 11.60 -0.95
N THR A 67 -0.38 11.78 -0.25
CA THR A 67 -0.49 11.61 1.20
C THR A 67 -1.47 10.48 1.52
N LEU A 68 -1.08 9.59 2.41
CA LEU A 68 -1.88 8.46 2.91
C LEU A 68 -2.39 8.76 4.31
N ASN A 69 -3.50 8.13 4.69
CA ASN A 69 -4.05 8.25 6.05
C ASN A 69 -3.35 7.33 7.05
N THR A 70 -2.64 6.32 6.56
CA THR A 70 -1.82 5.40 7.35
C THR A 70 -0.46 5.19 6.67
N PRO A 71 0.61 4.87 7.41
CA PRO A 71 1.94 4.67 6.85
C PRO A 71 2.15 3.28 6.22
N PHE A 72 1.08 2.55 5.90
CA PHE A 72 1.17 1.14 5.53
C PHE A 72 1.16 0.93 4.02
N VAL A 73 2.19 0.23 3.54
CA VAL A 73 2.37 -0.07 2.11
C VAL A 73 2.59 -1.56 1.90
N SER A 74 1.91 -2.19 0.95
CA SER A 74 2.17 -3.59 0.59
C SER A 74 3.25 -3.72 -0.47
N SER A 75 4.14 -4.70 -0.31
CA SER A 75 5.31 -4.91 -1.19
C SER A 75 4.92 -5.47 -2.56
N PRO A 76 5.59 -5.06 -3.67
CA PRO A 76 5.31 -5.53 -5.02
C PRO A 76 5.88 -6.94 -5.28
N MET A 77 5.31 -7.93 -4.60
CA MET A 77 5.68 -9.33 -4.73
C MET A 77 4.48 -10.15 -5.19
N ASP A 78 4.72 -11.17 -6.03
CA ASP A 78 3.69 -12.05 -6.59
C ASP A 78 3.00 -12.97 -5.58
N THR A 79 3.48 -12.97 -4.34
CA THR A 79 2.91 -13.66 -3.18
C THR A 79 2.30 -12.69 -2.16
N VAL A 80 2.27 -11.39 -2.46
CA VAL A 80 1.77 -10.34 -1.54
C VAL A 80 0.73 -9.46 -2.20
N THR A 81 1.04 -8.83 -3.34
CA THR A 81 0.21 -7.74 -3.87
C THR A 81 -0.23 -7.96 -5.32
N GLU A 82 -1.49 -8.35 -5.47
CA GLU A 82 -2.28 -8.20 -6.69
C GLU A 82 -3.46 -7.25 -6.43
N SER A 83 -4.46 -7.22 -7.32
CA SER A 83 -5.63 -6.35 -7.24
C SER A 83 -6.34 -6.37 -5.88
N ASN A 84 -6.59 -7.55 -5.28
CA ASN A 84 -7.30 -7.67 -3.99
C ASN A 84 -6.54 -6.98 -2.85
N MET A 85 -5.26 -7.31 -2.66
CA MET A 85 -4.42 -6.65 -1.66
C MET A 85 -4.37 -5.14 -1.89
N ALA A 86 -4.16 -4.69 -3.13
CA ALA A 86 -4.09 -3.26 -3.46
C ALA A 86 -5.40 -2.52 -3.12
N ILE A 87 -6.56 -3.11 -3.45
CA ILE A 87 -7.89 -2.57 -3.12
C ILE A 87 -8.04 -2.40 -1.61
N TYR A 88 -7.83 -3.47 -0.84
CA TYR A 88 -8.09 -3.43 0.60
C TYR A 88 -7.05 -2.60 1.36
N MET A 89 -5.80 -2.57 0.91
CA MET A 89 -4.80 -1.64 1.45
C MET A 89 -5.23 -0.18 1.24
N ALA A 90 -5.72 0.17 0.04
CA ALA A 90 -6.21 1.51 -0.24
C ALA A 90 -7.46 1.85 0.59
N LEU A 91 -8.42 0.94 0.71
CA LEU A 91 -9.62 1.11 1.56
C LEU A 91 -9.26 1.35 3.03
N LEU A 92 -8.23 0.66 3.54
CA LEU A 92 -7.77 0.79 4.92
C LEU A 92 -6.80 1.97 5.13
N GLY A 93 -6.67 2.85 4.13
CA GLY A 93 -5.92 4.10 4.21
C GLY A 93 -4.42 3.98 3.98
N GLY A 94 -3.95 2.82 3.52
CA GLY A 94 -2.61 2.60 3.00
C GLY A 94 -2.60 2.66 1.47
N ILE A 95 -1.67 1.92 0.85
CA ILE A 95 -1.63 1.69 -0.60
C ILE A 95 -0.95 0.35 -0.90
N GLY A 96 -1.32 -0.31 -2.00
CA GLY A 96 -0.61 -1.48 -2.49
C GLY A 96 0.12 -1.23 -3.80
N PHE A 97 1.32 -1.80 -3.94
CA PHE A 97 2.08 -1.81 -5.19
C PHE A 97 1.94 -3.17 -5.88
N ILE A 98 1.28 -3.20 -7.03
CA ILE A 98 1.12 -4.42 -7.84
C ILE A 98 2.48 -4.83 -8.40
N HIS A 99 2.85 -6.11 -8.26
CA HIS A 99 4.10 -6.64 -8.79
C HIS A 99 4.14 -6.62 -10.32
N HIS A 100 5.34 -6.70 -10.91
CA HIS A 100 5.54 -6.77 -12.36
C HIS A 100 5.94 -8.16 -12.89
N ASN A 101 5.89 -9.19 -12.04
CA ASN A 101 6.10 -10.60 -12.43
C ASN A 101 4.92 -11.21 -13.23
N CYS A 102 4.54 -10.52 -14.31
CA CYS A 102 3.47 -10.83 -15.25
C CYS A 102 3.64 -9.98 -16.53
N SER A 103 2.81 -10.21 -17.55
CA SER A 103 2.77 -9.34 -18.74
C SER A 103 2.38 -7.90 -18.39
N ALA A 104 2.65 -6.95 -19.29
CA ALA A 104 2.26 -5.55 -19.09
C ALA A 104 0.73 -5.40 -19.08
N GLU A 105 0.04 -6.20 -19.91
CA GLU A 105 -1.41 -6.24 -20.07
C GLU A 105 -2.10 -6.77 -18.81
N GLU A 106 -1.61 -7.87 -18.24
CA GLU A 106 -2.14 -8.42 -16.99
C GLU A 106 -1.98 -7.42 -15.85
N GLN A 107 -0.80 -6.79 -15.73
CA GLN A 107 -0.56 -5.80 -14.70
C GLN A 107 -1.47 -4.57 -14.86
N ALA A 108 -1.64 -4.07 -16.08
CA ALA A 108 -2.56 -2.97 -16.38
C ALA A 108 -4.02 -3.34 -16.09
N SER A 109 -4.43 -4.58 -16.37
CA SER A 109 -5.75 -5.11 -15.99
C SER A 109 -5.95 -5.11 -14.48
N MET A 110 -4.94 -5.49 -13.69
CA MET A 110 -5.00 -5.40 -12.23
C MET A 110 -5.13 -3.95 -11.75
N VAL A 111 -4.35 -3.00 -12.31
CA VAL A 111 -4.49 -1.57 -12.00
C VAL A 111 -5.91 -1.10 -12.30
N LYS A 112 -6.43 -1.41 -13.49
CA LYS A 112 -7.80 -1.03 -13.90
C LYS A 112 -8.86 -1.59 -12.94
N LYS A 113 -8.69 -2.82 -12.44
CA LYS A 113 -9.56 -3.40 -11.41
C LYS A 113 -9.53 -2.61 -10.11
N VAL A 114 -8.35 -2.19 -9.62
CA VAL A 114 -8.23 -1.35 -8.41
C VAL A 114 -8.92 0.00 -8.64
N LYS A 115 -8.63 0.67 -9.76
CA LYS A 115 -9.17 2.00 -10.08
C LYS A 115 -10.68 1.99 -10.28
N LYS A 116 -11.25 0.92 -10.86
CA LYS A 116 -12.70 0.78 -11.06
C LYS A 116 -13.45 0.26 -9.82
N PHE A 117 -12.75 -0.20 -8.76
CA PHE A 117 -13.41 -0.84 -7.61
C PHE A 117 -14.33 0.11 -6.84
N GLU A 118 -13.95 1.38 -6.71
CA GLU A 118 -14.76 2.42 -6.07
C GLU A 118 -14.66 3.67 -6.93
N ASN A 119 -15.81 4.25 -7.29
CA ASN A 119 -15.86 5.46 -8.09
C ASN A 119 -16.77 6.49 -7.43
N GLY A 120 -16.56 7.76 -7.75
CA GLY A 120 -17.62 8.76 -7.61
C GLY A 120 -18.63 8.52 -8.73
N PHE A 121 -18.34 9.08 -9.90
CA PHE A 121 -19.06 8.78 -11.14
C PHE A 121 -18.39 7.63 -11.90
N ILE A 122 -19.19 6.66 -12.32
CA ILE A 122 -18.77 5.57 -13.21
C ILE A 122 -18.88 6.10 -14.65
N ASN A 123 -17.78 6.56 -15.22
CA ASN A 123 -17.74 7.23 -16.53
C ASN A 123 -17.88 6.29 -17.74
N ASP A 124 -17.69 4.99 -17.54
CA ASP A 124 -17.75 3.95 -18.57
C ASP A 124 -18.43 2.71 -17.97
N PRO A 125 -19.76 2.80 -17.71
CA PRO A 125 -20.51 1.70 -17.16
C PRO A 125 -20.68 0.60 -18.19
N VAL A 126 -20.62 -0.67 -17.75
CA VAL A 126 -20.97 -1.79 -18.62
C VAL A 126 -22.47 -1.74 -18.89
N VAL A 127 -22.84 -1.69 -20.16
CA VAL A 127 -24.22 -1.65 -20.65
C VAL A 127 -24.56 -2.93 -21.40
N LEU A 128 -25.85 -3.25 -21.48
CA LEU A 128 -26.38 -4.40 -22.23
C LEU A 128 -27.44 -3.95 -23.23
N SER A 129 -27.74 -4.82 -24.21
CA SER A 129 -28.80 -4.60 -25.19
C SER A 129 -30.15 -5.07 -24.63
N PRO A 130 -31.30 -4.51 -25.07
CA PRO A 130 -32.62 -5.04 -24.73
C PRO A 130 -32.81 -6.49 -25.20
N LYS A 131 -32.07 -6.88 -26.25
CA LYS A 131 -32.06 -8.22 -26.84
C LYS A 131 -31.10 -9.20 -26.17
N THR A 132 -30.32 -8.76 -25.18
CA THR A 132 -29.51 -9.67 -24.37
C THR A 132 -30.45 -10.58 -23.57
N THR A 133 -30.05 -11.84 -23.39
CA THR A 133 -30.83 -12.80 -22.60
C THR A 133 -30.52 -12.71 -21.11
N VAL A 134 -31.40 -13.21 -20.26
CA VAL A 134 -31.15 -13.32 -18.81
C VAL A 134 -29.92 -14.20 -18.52
N SER A 135 -29.76 -15.30 -19.24
CA SER A 135 -28.58 -16.18 -19.17
C SER A 135 -27.28 -15.40 -19.37
N GLU A 136 -27.19 -14.60 -20.44
CA GLU A 136 -26.02 -13.78 -20.74
C GLU A 136 -25.77 -12.73 -19.66
N ALA A 137 -26.82 -12.04 -19.19
CA ALA A 137 -26.71 -11.05 -18.13
C ALA A 137 -26.20 -11.66 -16.81
N LYS A 138 -26.66 -12.87 -16.45
CA LYS A 138 -26.14 -13.62 -15.28
C LYS A 138 -24.68 -14.01 -15.47
N ALA A 139 -24.29 -14.47 -16.66
CA ALA A 139 -22.91 -14.82 -16.98
C ALA A 139 -21.97 -13.60 -16.87
N ILE A 140 -22.38 -12.46 -17.42
CA ILE A 140 -21.65 -11.19 -17.34
C ILE A 140 -21.55 -10.72 -15.88
N ALA A 141 -22.64 -10.83 -15.10
CA ALA A 141 -22.62 -10.50 -13.67
C ALA A 141 -21.63 -11.34 -12.88
N ASN A 142 -21.58 -12.65 -13.15
CA ASN A 142 -20.61 -13.56 -12.52
C ASN A 142 -19.17 -13.25 -12.92
N GLN A 143 -18.94 -12.92 -14.19
CA GLN A 143 -17.61 -12.57 -14.70
C GLN A 143 -17.10 -11.26 -14.11
N LEU A 144 -17.96 -10.25 -13.99
CA LEU A 144 -17.59 -8.91 -13.50
C LEU A 144 -17.67 -8.77 -11.98
N GLY A 145 -18.36 -9.70 -11.31
CA GLY A 145 -18.56 -9.69 -9.85
C GLY A 145 -19.56 -8.62 -9.36
N PHE A 146 -20.35 -8.03 -10.26
CA PHE A 146 -21.41 -7.09 -9.90
C PHE A 146 -22.62 -7.20 -10.84
N SER A 147 -23.74 -6.64 -10.41
CA SER A 147 -24.97 -6.49 -11.21
C SER A 147 -25.44 -5.03 -11.22
N GLY A 148 -26.47 -4.72 -12.01
CA GLY A 148 -26.94 -3.35 -12.18
C GLY A 148 -26.41 -2.75 -13.47
N PHE A 149 -26.85 -3.29 -14.61
CA PHE A 149 -26.43 -2.88 -15.95
C PHE A 149 -27.49 -1.94 -16.55
N PRO A 150 -27.12 -0.71 -16.94
CA PRO A 150 -27.97 0.11 -17.79
C PRO A 150 -28.18 -0.58 -19.13
N ILE A 151 -29.39 -0.46 -19.68
CA ILE A 151 -29.74 -1.01 -20.98
C ILE A 151 -29.76 0.15 -21.97
N THR A 152 -28.90 0.11 -22.99
CA THR A 152 -28.90 1.08 -24.08
C THR A 152 -29.51 0.45 -25.33
N GLU A 153 -30.12 1.24 -26.21
CA GLU A 153 -30.85 0.74 -27.39
C GLU A 153 -30.03 -0.25 -28.24
N THR A 154 -28.74 0.03 -28.41
CA THR A 154 -27.79 -0.82 -29.17
C THR A 154 -27.01 -1.79 -28.30
N GLY A 155 -26.97 -1.60 -26.98
CA GLY A 155 -26.04 -2.28 -26.07
C GLY A 155 -24.62 -1.72 -26.09
N GLU A 156 -24.42 -0.52 -26.66
CA GLU A 156 -23.13 0.18 -26.67
C GLU A 156 -23.15 1.44 -25.78
N PHE A 157 -21.96 1.87 -25.34
CA PHE A 157 -21.74 3.08 -24.56
C PHE A 157 -20.77 4.03 -25.30
N PRO A 158 -21.08 5.33 -25.41
CA PRO A 158 -22.33 5.99 -25.02
C PRO A 158 -23.51 5.58 -25.93
N GLY A 159 -24.73 5.66 -25.41
CA GLY A 159 -25.93 5.30 -26.18
C GLY A 159 -27.23 5.67 -25.45
N LYS A 160 -28.34 5.70 -26.18
CA LYS A 160 -29.66 6.07 -25.64
C LYS A 160 -30.12 5.07 -24.59
N LEU A 161 -30.39 5.55 -23.38
CA LEU A 161 -30.76 4.73 -22.23
C LEU A 161 -32.24 4.34 -22.30
N VAL A 162 -32.55 3.05 -22.28
CA VAL A 162 -33.94 2.53 -22.38
C VAL A 162 -34.41 1.81 -21.11
N GLY A 163 -33.50 1.50 -20.20
CA GLY A 163 -33.83 0.88 -18.92
C GLY A 163 -32.61 0.52 -18.07
N ILE A 164 -32.85 -0.24 -17.00
CA ILE A 164 -31.79 -0.83 -16.17
C ILE A 164 -32.22 -2.22 -15.69
N VAL A 165 -31.26 -3.15 -15.63
CA VAL A 165 -31.46 -4.47 -15.02
C VAL A 165 -30.55 -4.62 -13.80
N THR A 166 -31.10 -5.12 -12.70
CA THR A 166 -30.41 -5.37 -11.44
C THR A 166 -30.47 -6.85 -11.07
N SER A 167 -29.70 -7.29 -10.07
CA SER A 167 -29.74 -8.68 -9.60
C SER A 167 -31.16 -9.13 -9.24
N ARG A 168 -31.97 -8.26 -8.63
CA ARG A 168 -33.34 -8.59 -8.20
C ARG A 168 -34.28 -8.89 -9.36
N ASP A 169 -34.04 -8.28 -10.51
CA ASP A 169 -34.91 -8.43 -11.68
C ASP A 169 -34.71 -9.81 -12.33
N ILE A 170 -33.48 -10.35 -12.28
CA ILE A 170 -33.11 -11.64 -12.88
C ILE A 170 -33.00 -12.81 -11.88
N GLN A 171 -33.09 -12.55 -10.58
CA GLN A 171 -32.80 -13.54 -9.52
C GLN A 171 -33.74 -14.73 -9.54
N PHE A 172 -35.04 -14.49 -9.78
CA PHE A 172 -36.10 -15.51 -9.72
C PHE A 172 -36.78 -15.73 -11.07
N VAL A 173 -36.10 -15.39 -12.17
CA VAL A 173 -36.57 -15.71 -13.51
C VAL A 173 -36.36 -17.20 -13.75
N GLU A 174 -37.43 -17.93 -14.08
CA GLU A 174 -37.39 -19.37 -14.33
C GLU A 174 -36.85 -19.71 -15.72
N ASP A 175 -37.22 -18.93 -16.72
CA ASP A 175 -36.76 -19.09 -18.10
C ASP A 175 -35.67 -18.08 -18.45
N ASP A 176 -34.42 -18.55 -18.43
CA ASP A 176 -33.21 -17.76 -18.70
C ASP A 176 -33.03 -17.39 -20.18
N SER A 177 -33.89 -17.87 -21.09
CA SER A 177 -33.93 -17.46 -22.49
C SER A 177 -34.68 -16.14 -22.73
N ASN A 178 -35.40 -15.65 -21.72
CA ASN A 178 -36.09 -14.37 -21.81
C ASN A 178 -35.14 -13.20 -22.12
N LEU A 179 -35.64 -12.27 -22.93
CA LEU A 179 -34.95 -11.02 -23.27
C LEU A 179 -35.05 -10.01 -22.13
N LEU A 180 -33.99 -9.21 -21.96
CA LEU A 180 -33.94 -8.18 -20.93
C LEU A 180 -35.04 -7.12 -21.07
N GLU A 181 -35.50 -6.82 -22.29
CA GLU A 181 -36.58 -5.85 -22.52
C GLU A 181 -37.89 -6.19 -21.79
N ASN A 182 -38.15 -7.48 -21.55
CA ASN A 182 -39.37 -7.96 -20.89
C ASN A 182 -39.28 -7.92 -19.35
N ILE A 183 -38.07 -7.70 -18.80
CA ILE A 183 -37.77 -7.86 -17.37
C ILE A 183 -37.17 -6.59 -16.76
N MET A 184 -36.47 -5.78 -17.55
CA MET A 184 -35.79 -4.57 -17.08
C MET A 184 -36.77 -3.54 -16.49
N THR A 185 -36.28 -2.71 -15.58
CA THR A 185 -37.00 -1.47 -15.23
C THR A 185 -36.95 -0.54 -16.42
N SER A 186 -38.12 -0.27 -17.03
CA SER A 186 -38.23 0.57 -18.22
C SER A 186 -37.91 2.06 -17.93
N GLU A 187 -37.61 2.81 -18.99
CA GLU A 187 -37.41 4.27 -18.96
C GLU A 187 -38.46 5.03 -18.14
N LYS A 188 -39.74 4.61 -18.19
CA LYS A 188 -40.85 5.28 -17.50
C LYS A 188 -40.75 5.22 -15.97
N GLU A 189 -40.13 4.18 -15.44
CA GLU A 189 -39.98 3.93 -14.00
C GLU A 189 -38.56 4.19 -13.51
N LEU A 190 -37.67 4.55 -14.44
CA LEU A 190 -36.26 4.76 -14.17
C LEU A 190 -36.05 6.05 -13.40
N VAL A 191 -35.34 5.95 -12.29
CA VAL A 191 -34.79 7.11 -11.59
C VAL A 191 -33.45 7.45 -12.25
N TYR A 192 -33.34 8.64 -12.82
CA TYR A 192 -32.11 9.16 -13.44
C TYR A 192 -31.85 10.60 -12.99
N ALA A 193 -30.66 11.12 -13.30
CA ALA A 193 -30.33 12.53 -13.16
C ALA A 193 -29.73 13.09 -14.45
N LYS A 194 -29.80 14.41 -14.64
CA LYS A 194 -29.23 15.07 -15.82
C LYS A 194 -27.74 15.34 -15.67
N ARG A 195 -27.03 15.39 -16.80
CA ARG A 195 -25.63 15.84 -16.89
C ARG A 195 -25.48 17.22 -16.24
N GLY A 196 -24.38 17.40 -15.50
CA GLY A 196 -24.09 18.63 -14.74
C GLY A 196 -24.40 18.52 -13.24
N ILE A 197 -25.04 17.43 -12.81
CA ILE A 197 -25.26 17.15 -11.38
C ILE A 197 -23.94 16.95 -10.63
N THR A 198 -23.84 17.48 -9.42
CA THR A 198 -22.70 17.24 -8.53
C THR A 198 -22.80 15.86 -7.87
N LEU A 199 -21.65 15.31 -7.43
CA LEU A 199 -21.63 14.03 -6.72
C LEU A 199 -22.48 14.06 -5.44
N SER A 200 -22.51 15.20 -4.73
CA SER A 200 -23.30 15.36 -3.52
C SER A 200 -24.80 15.28 -3.80
N GLU A 201 -25.28 15.97 -4.83
CA GLU A 201 -26.69 15.93 -5.25
C GLU A 201 -27.09 14.52 -5.72
N GLY A 202 -26.26 13.87 -6.55
CA GLY A 202 -26.50 12.50 -6.99
C GLY A 202 -26.57 11.50 -5.82
N ASN A 203 -25.71 11.69 -4.81
CA ASN A 203 -25.74 10.89 -3.59
C ASN A 203 -27.02 11.10 -2.77
N GLU A 204 -27.55 12.33 -2.70
CA GLU A 204 -28.84 12.60 -2.04
C GLU A 204 -30.02 11.96 -2.80
N ILE A 205 -29.99 11.97 -4.14
CA ILE A 205 -31.00 11.25 -4.95
C ILE A 205 -30.96 9.75 -4.65
N LEU A 206 -29.77 9.14 -4.61
CA LEU A 206 -29.61 7.72 -4.25
C LEU A 206 -30.14 7.41 -2.83
N LYS A 207 -29.88 8.28 -1.86
CA LYS A 207 -30.38 8.13 -0.47
C LYS A 207 -31.91 8.22 -0.42
N LYS A 208 -32.50 9.21 -1.11
CA LYS A 208 -33.95 9.44 -1.11
C LYS A 208 -34.72 8.32 -1.81
N THR A 209 -34.23 7.91 -2.99
CA THR A 209 -34.90 6.92 -3.84
C THR A 209 -34.65 5.49 -3.39
N LYS A 210 -33.60 5.28 -2.57
CA LYS A 210 -33.16 3.97 -2.06
C LYS A 210 -32.85 2.96 -3.17
N LYS A 211 -32.69 3.41 -4.42
CA LYS A 211 -32.27 2.58 -5.56
C LYS A 211 -30.78 2.26 -5.47
N GLY A 212 -30.37 1.16 -6.09
CA GLY A 212 -28.97 0.70 -6.04
C GLY A 212 -28.04 1.46 -6.98
N LYS A 213 -28.59 2.01 -8.06
CA LYS A 213 -27.87 2.68 -9.15
C LYS A 213 -28.64 3.94 -9.56
N LEU A 214 -27.91 4.96 -10.03
CA LEU A 214 -28.49 6.19 -10.56
C LEU A 214 -27.78 6.57 -11.87
N PRO A 215 -28.39 6.26 -13.03
CA PRO A 215 -27.89 6.69 -14.34
C PRO A 215 -27.92 8.21 -14.50
N ILE A 216 -26.92 8.74 -15.19
CA ILE A 216 -26.80 10.16 -15.56
C ILE A 216 -26.92 10.26 -17.07
N VAL A 217 -27.85 11.07 -17.55
CA VAL A 217 -28.15 11.22 -18.99
C VAL A 217 -27.94 12.66 -19.48
N ASP A 218 -27.65 12.83 -20.76
CA ASP A 218 -27.68 14.13 -21.43
C ASP A 218 -29.11 14.54 -21.85
N ASP A 219 -29.23 15.65 -22.60
CA ASP A 219 -30.53 16.16 -23.04
C ASP A 219 -31.21 15.29 -24.12
N ASP A 220 -30.44 14.49 -24.85
CA ASP A 220 -30.94 13.51 -25.84
C ASP A 220 -31.21 12.13 -25.21
N PHE A 221 -31.12 12.03 -23.88
CA PHE A 221 -31.31 10.82 -23.08
C PHE A 221 -30.25 9.73 -23.32
N ASN A 222 -29.06 10.12 -23.79
CA ASN A 222 -27.92 9.21 -23.86
C ASN A 222 -27.28 9.05 -22.48
N LEU A 223 -26.90 7.82 -22.14
CA LEU A 223 -26.16 7.53 -20.92
C LEU A 223 -24.77 8.17 -20.98
N VAL A 224 -24.46 9.00 -19.98
CA VAL A 224 -23.17 9.68 -19.83
C VAL A 224 -22.31 9.01 -18.76
N CYS A 225 -22.90 8.68 -17.61
CA CYS A 225 -22.24 8.00 -16.50
C CYS A 225 -23.27 7.43 -15.52
N MET A 226 -22.84 6.83 -14.42
CA MET A 226 -23.74 6.29 -13.39
C MET A 226 -23.15 6.38 -11.98
N LEU A 227 -24.00 6.51 -10.96
CA LEU A 227 -23.62 6.39 -9.54
C LEU A 227 -24.09 5.06 -8.95
N SER A 228 -23.37 4.55 -7.95
CA SER A 228 -23.70 3.30 -7.26
C SER A 228 -23.86 3.51 -5.75
N ARG A 229 -24.96 3.01 -5.18
CA ARG A 229 -25.19 3.04 -3.73
C ARG A 229 -24.16 2.23 -2.94
N THR A 230 -23.59 1.19 -3.55
CA THR A 230 -22.49 0.42 -2.95
C THR A 230 -21.27 1.29 -2.67
N ASP A 231 -20.99 2.27 -3.53
CA ASP A 231 -19.82 3.14 -3.40
C ASP A 231 -20.03 4.15 -2.26
N LEU A 232 -21.27 4.62 -2.07
CA LEU A 232 -21.66 5.36 -0.88
C LEU A 232 -21.43 4.56 0.41
N MET A 233 -21.82 3.28 0.43
CA MET A 233 -21.61 2.42 1.59
C MET A 233 -20.12 2.15 1.84
N LYS A 234 -19.32 1.93 0.80
CA LYS A 234 -17.86 1.77 0.92
C LYS A 234 -17.23 3.01 1.55
N ASN A 235 -17.58 4.20 1.08
CA ASN A 235 -17.12 5.47 1.66
C ASN A 235 -17.46 5.62 3.16
N GLN A 236 -18.64 5.12 3.58
CA GLN A 236 -19.05 5.13 4.97
C GLN A 236 -18.28 4.10 5.81
N SER A 237 -18.10 2.88 5.29
CA SER A 237 -17.39 1.80 5.97
C SER A 237 -15.88 2.04 6.06
N TYR A 238 -15.31 2.75 5.09
CA TYR A 238 -13.88 3.00 4.96
C TYR A 238 -13.57 4.50 4.94
N PRO A 239 -13.75 5.21 6.07
CA PRO A 239 -13.56 6.66 6.13
C PRO A 239 -12.11 7.08 5.90
N LEU A 240 -11.15 6.19 6.17
CA LEU A 240 -9.72 6.42 5.96
C LEU A 240 -9.23 6.05 4.56
N ALA A 241 -10.10 5.66 3.63
CA ALA A 241 -9.69 5.19 2.31
C ALA A 241 -8.80 6.20 1.57
N SER A 242 -7.68 5.69 1.04
CA SER A 242 -6.73 6.40 0.18
C SER A 242 -7.31 6.51 -1.23
N LYS A 243 -7.86 7.68 -1.56
CA LYS A 243 -8.54 7.93 -2.83
C LYS A 243 -8.14 9.27 -3.45
N SER A 244 -8.25 9.36 -4.77
CA SER A 244 -8.14 10.62 -5.49
C SER A 244 -9.21 11.59 -5.00
N ALA A 245 -8.79 12.82 -4.67
CA ALA A 245 -9.72 13.86 -4.25
C ALA A 245 -10.75 14.20 -5.35
N THR A 246 -10.32 14.11 -6.61
CA THR A 246 -11.11 14.47 -7.80
C THR A 246 -12.01 13.32 -8.26
N THR A 247 -11.44 12.15 -8.55
CA THR A 247 -12.21 11.04 -9.15
C THR A 247 -12.90 10.15 -8.11
N LYS A 248 -12.50 10.27 -6.84
CA LYS A 248 -12.86 9.37 -5.72
C LYS A 248 -12.44 7.92 -5.91
N GLN A 249 -11.64 7.61 -6.94
CA GLN A 249 -11.08 6.29 -7.15
C GLN A 249 -9.96 6.01 -6.15
N LEU A 250 -9.84 4.74 -5.75
CA LEU A 250 -8.75 4.28 -4.90
C LEU A 250 -7.40 4.59 -5.54
N LEU A 251 -6.42 4.95 -4.71
CA LEU A 251 -5.03 5.11 -5.16
C LEU A 251 -4.42 3.73 -5.43
N CYS A 252 -3.68 3.60 -6.53
CA CYS A 252 -3.04 2.37 -6.94
C CYS A 252 -1.56 2.62 -7.24
N GLY A 253 -0.69 1.75 -6.71
CA GLY A 253 0.72 1.69 -7.06
C GLY A 253 1.03 0.46 -7.92
N ALA A 254 2.10 0.52 -8.70
CA ALA A 254 2.62 -0.61 -9.46
C ALA A 254 4.14 -0.54 -9.57
N ALA A 255 4.78 -1.70 -9.57
CA ALA A 255 6.21 -1.83 -9.81
C ALA A 255 6.52 -1.98 -11.30
N ILE A 256 7.72 -1.60 -11.71
CA ILE A 256 8.28 -1.90 -13.04
C ILE A 256 9.78 -2.19 -12.90
N GLY A 257 10.38 -2.77 -13.95
CA GLY A 257 11.84 -2.89 -14.04
C GLY A 257 12.49 -1.57 -14.46
N THR A 258 13.71 -1.66 -14.98
CA THR A 258 14.46 -0.49 -15.51
C THR A 258 14.90 -0.66 -16.96
N LEU A 259 14.39 -1.69 -17.64
CA LEU A 259 14.76 -1.97 -19.02
C LEU A 259 14.02 -1.04 -19.99
N PRO A 260 14.54 -0.86 -21.23
CA PRO A 260 13.85 -0.09 -22.25
C PRO A 260 12.41 -0.55 -22.54
N SER A 261 12.14 -1.86 -22.43
CA SER A 261 10.80 -2.44 -22.59
C SER A 261 9.81 -2.00 -21.50
N ASP A 262 10.28 -1.60 -20.32
CA ASP A 262 9.42 -1.10 -19.25
C ASP A 262 8.79 0.27 -19.58
N LYS A 263 9.30 0.98 -20.60
CA LYS A 263 8.64 2.21 -21.09
C LYS A 263 7.25 1.94 -21.63
N GLU A 264 7.08 0.88 -22.41
CA GLU A 264 5.76 0.46 -22.92
C GLU A 264 4.85 0.00 -21.77
N ARG A 265 5.41 -0.73 -20.80
CA ARG A 265 4.69 -1.14 -19.59
C ARG A 265 4.15 0.07 -18.84
N VAL A 266 4.97 1.10 -18.58
CA VAL A 266 4.53 2.33 -17.91
C VAL A 266 3.39 3.00 -18.68
N THR A 267 3.49 3.12 -20.01
CA THR A 267 2.43 3.70 -20.82
C THR A 267 1.09 2.99 -20.60
N LYS A 268 1.07 1.65 -20.67
CA LYS A 268 -0.14 0.85 -20.42
C LYS A 268 -0.68 1.01 -18.99
N LEU A 269 0.21 1.12 -17.99
CA LEU A 269 -0.20 1.33 -16.59
C LEU A 269 -0.80 2.73 -16.39
N VAL A 270 -0.23 3.76 -17.01
CA VAL A 270 -0.75 5.13 -16.96
C VAL A 270 -2.13 5.21 -17.64
N GLU A 271 -2.30 4.57 -18.80
CA GLU A 271 -3.60 4.45 -19.48
C GLU A 271 -4.64 3.73 -18.61
N ALA A 272 -4.22 2.76 -17.79
CA ALA A 272 -5.08 2.09 -16.81
C ALA A 272 -5.42 2.96 -15.58
N GLY A 273 -4.79 4.13 -15.44
CA GLY A 273 -5.04 5.10 -14.36
C GLY A 273 -4.12 4.96 -13.15
N LEU A 274 -2.88 4.48 -13.34
CA LEU A 274 -1.87 4.37 -12.27
C LEU A 274 -1.55 5.74 -11.64
N ASP A 275 -1.51 5.82 -10.30
CA ASP A 275 -1.20 7.07 -9.58
C ASP A 275 0.29 7.20 -9.21
N VAL A 276 0.95 6.08 -8.90
CA VAL A 276 2.36 6.05 -8.48
C VAL A 276 3.06 4.82 -9.02
N VAL A 277 4.26 5.01 -9.57
CA VAL A 277 5.11 3.93 -10.05
C VAL A 277 6.33 3.76 -9.15
N ILE A 278 6.70 2.51 -8.87
CA ILE A 278 7.94 2.19 -8.16
C ILE A 278 8.92 1.48 -9.09
N LEU A 279 10.15 1.98 -9.17
CA LEU A 279 11.21 1.37 -9.95
C LEU A 279 11.84 0.27 -9.11
N ASP A 280 11.63 -0.99 -9.50
CA ASP A 280 11.97 -2.14 -8.68
C ASP A 280 13.36 -2.67 -9.02
N SER A 281 14.33 -2.37 -8.16
CA SER A 281 15.69 -2.90 -8.26
C SER A 281 16.26 -3.22 -6.88
N SER A 282 17.13 -4.22 -6.82
CA SER A 282 17.95 -4.49 -5.63
C SER A 282 18.97 -3.37 -5.36
N GLN A 283 19.46 -2.71 -6.40
CA GLN A 283 20.38 -1.57 -6.35
C GLN A 283 19.93 -0.54 -7.39
N GLY A 284 19.22 0.49 -6.93
CA GLY A 284 18.57 1.48 -7.80
C GLY A 284 19.49 2.57 -8.34
N ASN A 285 20.68 2.76 -7.77
CA ASN A 285 21.64 3.77 -8.22
C ASN A 285 22.39 3.31 -9.48
N SER A 286 21.66 3.25 -10.59
CA SER A 286 22.13 2.83 -11.90
C SER A 286 21.76 3.86 -12.97
N ILE A 287 22.55 3.89 -14.05
CA ILE A 287 22.28 4.75 -15.22
C ILE A 287 20.88 4.43 -15.79
N PHE A 288 20.52 3.15 -15.85
CA PHE A 288 19.22 2.69 -16.35
C PHE A 288 18.05 3.30 -15.57
N GLN A 289 18.11 3.27 -14.24
CA GLN A 289 17.06 3.84 -13.40
C GLN A 289 17.02 5.37 -13.52
N ILE A 290 18.18 6.04 -13.53
CA ILE A 290 18.28 7.50 -13.66
C ILE A 290 17.67 7.99 -14.98
N GLU A 291 18.00 7.33 -16.09
CA GLU A 291 17.45 7.67 -17.41
C GLU A 291 15.95 7.43 -17.47
N LEU A 292 15.47 6.33 -16.87
CA LEU A 292 14.04 6.02 -16.83
C LEU A 292 13.26 7.04 -15.99
N ILE A 293 13.78 7.48 -14.84
CA ILE A 293 13.17 8.56 -14.05
C ILE A 293 12.98 9.81 -14.91
N LYS A 294 14.07 10.29 -15.55
CA LYS A 294 14.04 11.48 -16.41
C LYS A 294 13.03 11.33 -17.55
N TRP A 295 12.98 10.15 -18.17
CA TRP A 295 12.02 9.85 -19.24
C TRP A 295 10.58 9.87 -18.73
N ILE A 296 10.28 9.24 -17.59
CA ILE A 296 8.92 9.24 -17.00
C ILE A 296 8.50 10.65 -16.65
N LYS A 297 9.35 11.44 -15.97
CA LYS A 297 9.02 12.82 -15.58
C LYS A 297 8.79 13.74 -16.80
N THR A 298 9.40 13.43 -17.95
CA THR A 298 9.19 14.16 -19.20
C THR A 298 7.85 13.80 -19.87
N ASN A 299 7.51 12.51 -19.94
CA ASN A 299 6.36 12.01 -20.69
C ASN A 299 5.06 11.97 -19.85
N PHE A 300 5.17 11.78 -18.53
CA PHE A 300 4.05 11.60 -17.60
C PHE A 300 4.22 12.51 -16.38
N LYS A 301 3.97 13.82 -16.55
CA LYS A 301 4.20 14.85 -15.51
C LYS A 301 3.40 14.65 -14.22
N ASP A 302 2.23 14.02 -14.34
CA ASP A 302 1.32 13.77 -13.22
C ASP A 302 1.62 12.46 -12.48
N LEU A 303 2.40 11.55 -13.09
CA LEU A 303 2.78 10.30 -12.46
C LEU A 303 3.89 10.57 -11.41
N GLU A 304 3.64 10.13 -10.18
CA GLU A 304 4.64 10.19 -9.11
C GLU A 304 5.57 8.96 -9.19
N VAL A 305 6.86 9.18 -9.02
CA VAL A 305 7.89 8.14 -9.20
C VAL A 305 8.64 7.89 -7.89
N ILE A 306 8.57 6.66 -7.40
CA ILE A 306 9.38 6.19 -6.26
C ILE A 306 10.60 5.43 -6.82
N ALA A 307 11.79 5.92 -6.51
CA ALA A 307 13.04 5.31 -6.95
C ALA A 307 13.67 4.45 -5.84
N GLY A 308 14.50 3.47 -6.22
CA GLY A 308 15.13 2.57 -5.27
C GLY A 308 15.47 1.19 -5.85
N ASN A 309 16.01 0.28 -5.04
CA ASN A 309 16.28 0.49 -3.62
C ASN A 309 17.61 1.22 -3.37
N VAL A 310 17.68 1.96 -2.26
CA VAL A 310 18.90 2.64 -1.78
C VAL A 310 19.17 2.33 -0.30
N VAL A 311 20.43 2.44 0.12
CA VAL A 311 20.86 2.30 1.52
C VAL A 311 21.93 3.33 1.95
N THR A 312 22.35 4.21 1.04
CA THR A 312 23.33 5.28 1.31
C THR A 312 22.87 6.66 0.84
N ARG A 313 23.51 7.70 1.37
CA ARG A 313 23.19 9.10 1.06
C ARG A 313 23.53 9.43 -0.40
N GLU A 314 24.63 8.87 -0.90
CA GLU A 314 25.13 9.05 -2.26
C GLU A 314 24.14 8.49 -3.28
N GLN A 315 23.61 7.28 -3.02
CA GLN A 315 22.57 6.68 -3.86
C GLN A 315 21.29 7.53 -3.86
N ALA A 316 20.91 8.05 -2.68
CA ALA A 316 19.75 8.93 -2.56
C ALA A 316 19.95 10.23 -3.34
N ALA A 317 21.13 10.85 -3.27
CA ALA A 317 21.45 12.08 -3.99
C ALA A 317 21.27 11.92 -5.50
N SER A 318 21.84 10.86 -6.10
CA SER A 318 21.72 10.59 -7.54
C SER A 318 20.27 10.49 -8.01
N LEU A 319 19.42 9.79 -7.25
CA LEU A 319 18.02 9.55 -7.64
C LEU A 319 17.13 10.77 -7.38
N ILE A 320 17.42 11.53 -6.32
CA ILE A 320 16.75 12.82 -6.05
C ILE A 320 17.07 13.81 -7.17
N GLU A 321 18.34 13.93 -7.57
CA GLU A 321 18.76 14.78 -8.68
C GLU A 321 18.12 14.36 -10.01
N ALA A 322 17.94 13.05 -10.23
CA ALA A 322 17.22 12.55 -11.40
C ALA A 322 15.74 12.96 -11.43
N GLY A 323 15.16 13.34 -10.29
CA GLY A 323 13.81 13.89 -10.19
C GLY A 323 12.78 12.95 -9.57
N CYS A 324 13.18 11.97 -8.74
CA CYS A 324 12.22 11.12 -8.04
C CYS A 324 11.34 11.91 -7.05
N ASP A 325 10.15 11.38 -6.77
CA ASP A 325 9.16 11.97 -5.85
C ASP A 325 9.10 11.25 -4.50
N GLY A 326 9.78 10.11 -4.38
CA GLY A 326 9.98 9.34 -3.14
C GLY A 326 11.13 8.35 -3.30
N LEU A 327 11.63 7.83 -2.18
CA LEU A 327 12.72 6.84 -2.14
C LEU A 327 12.32 5.58 -1.39
N ARG A 328 12.68 4.41 -1.92
CA ARG A 328 12.57 3.12 -1.26
C ARG A 328 13.91 2.68 -0.67
N ILE A 329 13.93 2.48 0.65
CA ILE A 329 15.13 2.20 1.43
C ILE A 329 15.15 0.73 1.86
N GLY A 330 16.20 0.00 1.50
CA GLY A 330 16.46 -1.34 2.01
C GLY A 330 17.16 -2.25 1.02
N MET A 331 18.22 -2.94 1.45
CA MET A 331 18.96 -3.92 0.63
C MET A 331 19.45 -5.06 1.53
N GLY A 332 18.93 -6.27 1.30
CA GLY A 332 19.25 -7.45 2.09
C GLY A 332 18.56 -7.54 3.46
N SER A 333 17.63 -6.64 3.78
CA SER A 333 16.89 -6.63 5.06
C SER A 333 15.57 -7.42 5.03
N GLY A 334 15.11 -7.83 3.84
CA GLY A 334 13.87 -8.59 3.68
C GLY A 334 13.97 -10.00 4.27
N SER A 335 12.87 -10.51 4.84
CA SER A 335 12.83 -11.82 5.54
C SER A 335 13.18 -13.04 4.69
N ILE A 336 13.19 -12.89 3.36
CA ILE A 336 13.49 -13.95 2.39
C ILE A 336 14.56 -13.51 1.37
N CYS A 337 15.27 -12.42 1.68
CA CYS A 337 16.34 -11.89 0.85
C CYS A 337 17.67 -12.37 1.42
N ILE A 338 18.52 -12.92 0.56
CA ILE A 338 19.87 -13.41 0.91
C ILE A 338 20.97 -12.60 0.21
N THR A 339 20.64 -11.41 -0.31
CA THR A 339 21.59 -10.54 -1.02
C THR A 339 22.83 -10.21 -0.18
N GLN A 340 22.70 -9.99 1.14
CA GLN A 340 23.85 -9.71 1.99
C GLN A 340 24.81 -10.91 2.09
N GLU A 341 24.27 -12.12 2.16
CA GLU A 341 25.05 -13.35 2.24
C GLU A 341 25.73 -13.65 0.90
N VAL A 342 24.98 -13.53 -0.21
CA VAL A 342 25.44 -13.92 -1.54
C VAL A 342 26.32 -12.87 -2.20
N MET A 343 25.97 -11.58 -2.07
CA MET A 343 26.65 -10.48 -2.75
C MET A 343 27.60 -9.69 -1.84
N ALA A 344 27.63 -9.98 -0.53
CA ALA A 344 28.34 -9.18 0.48
C ALA A 344 27.94 -7.68 0.48
N CYS A 345 26.79 -7.35 -0.11
CA CYS A 345 26.30 -5.99 -0.30
C CYS A 345 24.96 -5.79 0.39
N GLY A 346 24.85 -4.76 1.23
CA GLY A 346 23.63 -4.39 1.92
C GLY A 346 23.92 -3.47 3.10
N ARG A 347 22.90 -3.24 3.94
CA ARG A 347 23.08 -2.42 5.14
C ARG A 347 22.05 -2.77 6.23
N PRO A 348 22.42 -2.70 7.52
CA PRO A 348 21.46 -2.75 8.62
C PRO A 348 20.34 -1.71 8.44
N GLN A 349 19.09 -2.18 8.48
CA GLN A 349 17.93 -1.41 8.03
C GLN A 349 17.74 -0.10 8.83
N GLY A 350 17.93 -0.12 10.16
CA GLY A 350 17.78 1.09 10.98
C GLY A 350 18.76 2.18 10.55
N THR A 351 20.03 1.81 10.38
CA THR A 351 21.08 2.72 9.91
C THR A 351 20.84 3.22 8.49
N ALA A 352 20.33 2.37 7.59
CA ALA A 352 19.98 2.76 6.23
C ALA A 352 18.86 3.80 6.22
N VAL A 353 17.76 3.51 6.96
CA VAL A 353 16.61 4.40 7.06
C VAL A 353 17.00 5.75 7.63
N TYR A 354 17.74 5.79 8.74
CA TYR A 354 18.18 7.04 9.35
C TYR A 354 19.02 7.88 8.39
N ASN A 355 20.09 7.30 7.83
CA ASN A 355 21.03 8.05 7.01
C ASN A 355 20.41 8.58 5.72
N VAL A 356 19.59 7.76 5.04
CA VAL A 356 18.94 8.17 3.80
C VAL A 356 17.82 9.17 4.08
N SER A 357 16.99 8.95 5.11
CA SER A 357 15.87 9.85 5.41
C SER A 357 16.36 11.21 5.90
N GLN A 358 17.40 11.26 6.73
CA GLN A 358 18.02 12.53 7.16
C GLN A 358 18.46 13.38 5.96
N PHE A 359 19.02 12.76 4.92
CA PHE A 359 19.43 13.46 3.72
C PHE A 359 18.23 13.83 2.83
N ALA A 360 17.36 12.87 2.51
CA ALA A 360 16.21 13.04 1.64
C ALA A 360 15.20 14.08 2.15
N ASN A 361 15.02 14.17 3.47
CA ASN A 361 14.11 15.11 4.11
C ASN A 361 14.50 16.58 3.86
N GLN A 362 15.78 16.89 3.64
CA GLN A 362 16.25 18.25 3.31
C GLN A 362 15.70 18.74 1.97
N PHE A 363 15.33 17.81 1.08
CA PHE A 363 14.75 18.09 -0.23
C PHE A 363 13.23 17.86 -0.26
N GLY A 364 12.62 17.60 0.90
CA GLY A 364 11.20 17.29 1.01
C GLY A 364 10.80 15.97 0.32
N ILE A 365 11.74 15.01 0.21
CA ILE A 365 11.52 13.71 -0.44
C ILE A 365 11.12 12.68 0.63
N PRO A 366 9.87 12.19 0.63
CA PRO A 366 9.46 11.13 1.54
C PRO A 366 10.21 9.82 1.28
N THR A 367 10.43 9.07 2.34
CA THR A 367 11.14 7.79 2.27
C THR A 367 10.28 6.64 2.78
N MET A 368 10.50 5.47 2.19
CA MET A 368 9.82 4.23 2.51
C MET A 368 10.83 3.23 3.07
N ALA A 369 10.60 2.75 4.29
CA ALA A 369 11.39 1.67 4.86
C ALA A 369 10.86 0.31 4.37
N ASP A 370 11.64 -0.39 3.55
CA ASP A 370 11.31 -1.70 3.00
C ASP A 370 12.25 -2.80 3.53
N GLY A 371 11.65 -3.85 4.11
CA GLY A 371 12.38 -4.98 4.69
C GLY A 371 12.60 -4.86 6.20
N GLY A 372 12.78 -6.00 6.87
CA GLY A 372 13.03 -6.09 8.32
C GLY A 372 11.83 -5.79 9.23
N VAL A 373 10.68 -5.37 8.69
CA VAL A 373 9.48 -5.05 9.47
C VAL A 373 8.68 -6.32 9.77
N GLN A 374 8.46 -6.62 11.06
CA GLN A 374 7.78 -7.84 11.50
C GLN A 374 6.68 -7.59 12.53
N ASN A 375 6.67 -6.41 13.16
CA ASN A 375 5.74 -6.05 14.23
C ASN A 375 5.60 -4.53 14.31
N ILE A 376 4.62 -4.07 15.11
CA ILE A 376 4.33 -2.63 15.32
C ILE A 376 5.56 -1.88 15.85
N GLY A 377 6.36 -2.49 16.73
CA GLY A 377 7.58 -1.88 17.24
C GLY A 377 8.60 -1.54 16.14
N HIS A 378 8.75 -2.40 15.13
CA HIS A 378 9.62 -2.11 13.98
C HIS A 378 9.05 -0.95 13.14
N ILE A 379 7.72 -0.88 13.01
CA ILE A 379 7.05 0.23 12.31
C ILE A 379 7.33 1.55 13.04
N THR A 380 7.07 1.59 14.35
CA THR A 380 7.31 2.78 15.19
C THR A 380 8.76 3.23 15.09
N LYS A 381 9.72 2.29 15.17
CA LYS A 381 11.15 2.59 15.05
C LYS A 381 11.54 3.09 13.66
N ALA A 382 11.02 2.49 12.58
CA ALA A 382 11.29 2.96 11.23
C ALA A 382 10.82 4.40 11.01
N LEU A 383 9.62 4.73 11.50
CA LEU A 383 9.05 6.08 11.41
C LEU A 383 9.81 7.08 12.29
N ALA A 384 10.21 6.68 13.50
CA ALA A 384 11.05 7.51 14.37
C ALA A 384 12.42 7.80 13.74
N LEU A 385 13.01 6.86 13.00
CA LEU A 385 14.26 7.07 12.25
C LEU A 385 14.08 7.91 10.97
N GLY A 386 12.89 8.46 10.72
CA GLY A 386 12.64 9.42 9.66
C GLY A 386 11.98 8.85 8.41
N ALA A 387 11.64 7.56 8.38
CA ALA A 387 10.80 7.03 7.30
C ALA A 387 9.41 7.67 7.33
N SER A 388 8.84 7.95 6.16
CA SER A 388 7.47 8.44 6.05
C SER A 388 6.46 7.29 6.06
N VAL A 389 6.81 6.17 5.43
CA VAL A 389 5.96 4.97 5.32
C VAL A 389 6.79 3.70 5.49
N VAL A 390 6.12 2.57 5.76
CA VAL A 390 6.74 1.24 5.86
C VAL A 390 6.15 0.30 4.82
N MET A 391 7.03 -0.41 4.11
CA MET A 391 6.65 -1.44 3.17
C MET A 391 6.70 -2.82 3.83
N MET A 392 5.61 -3.57 3.68
CA MET A 392 5.39 -4.86 4.33
C MET A 392 5.23 -5.94 3.28
N GLY A 393 6.18 -6.88 3.25
CA GLY A 393 6.06 -8.13 2.49
C GLY A 393 5.58 -9.26 3.39
N GLY A 394 6.51 -9.87 4.13
CA GLY A 394 6.25 -11.04 4.97
C GLY A 394 5.19 -10.86 6.05
N MET A 395 4.89 -9.64 6.49
CA MET A 395 3.77 -9.37 7.42
C MET A 395 2.41 -9.58 6.77
N LEU A 396 2.26 -9.21 5.49
CA LEU A 396 1.01 -9.33 4.73
C LEU A 396 0.91 -10.63 3.94
N ALA A 397 2.03 -11.29 3.66
CA ALA A 397 2.01 -12.64 3.09
C ALA A 397 1.25 -13.59 4.04
N GLY A 398 0.39 -14.45 3.47
CA GLY A 398 -0.43 -15.39 4.25
C GLY A 398 -1.80 -14.87 4.65
N THR A 399 -2.14 -13.62 4.32
CA THR A 399 -3.48 -13.08 4.55
C THR A 399 -4.45 -13.55 3.48
N THR A 400 -5.76 -13.43 3.74
CA THR A 400 -6.80 -13.82 2.77
C THR A 400 -6.65 -13.08 1.43
N GLU A 401 -6.32 -11.79 1.46
CA GLU A 401 -6.19 -10.92 0.30
C GLU A 401 -4.86 -11.07 -0.45
N SER A 402 -3.86 -11.77 0.13
CA SER A 402 -2.62 -12.05 -0.57
C SER A 402 -2.86 -13.13 -1.65
N PRO A 403 -2.23 -13.05 -2.82
CA PRO A 403 -2.41 -14.01 -3.90
C PRO A 403 -1.94 -15.42 -3.50
N GLY A 404 -2.43 -16.41 -4.25
CA GLY A 404 -2.12 -17.83 -4.07
C GLY A 404 -3.10 -18.57 -3.16
N GLU A 405 -3.11 -19.90 -3.33
CA GLU A 405 -3.97 -20.81 -2.60
C GLU A 405 -3.38 -21.23 -1.25
N TYR A 406 -4.26 -21.55 -0.32
CA TYR A 406 -3.86 -22.13 0.96
C TYR A 406 -3.57 -23.62 0.80
N PHE A 407 -2.55 -24.11 1.50
CA PHE A 407 -2.27 -25.53 1.65
C PHE A 407 -2.00 -25.89 3.11
N TYR A 408 -2.05 -27.18 3.44
CA TYR A 408 -1.77 -27.68 4.78
C TYR A 408 -0.45 -28.43 4.82
N ARG A 409 0.36 -28.12 5.84
CA ARG A 409 1.60 -28.85 6.16
C ARG A 409 1.80 -28.84 7.66
N ASP A 410 2.13 -30.00 8.23
CA ASP A 410 2.36 -30.18 9.68
C ASP A 410 1.22 -29.63 10.55
N GLY A 411 -0.04 -29.86 10.10
CA GLY A 411 -1.24 -29.39 10.79
C GLY A 411 -1.47 -27.88 10.74
N LYS A 412 -0.65 -27.11 10.02
CA LYS A 412 -0.79 -25.66 9.86
C LYS A 412 -1.29 -25.31 8.47
N ARG A 413 -2.19 -24.34 8.40
CA ARG A 413 -2.64 -23.72 7.16
C ARG A 413 -1.64 -22.65 6.73
N LEU A 414 -1.08 -22.79 5.54
CA LEU A 414 0.03 -21.97 5.03
C LEU A 414 -0.29 -21.39 3.65
N LYS A 415 0.44 -20.34 3.26
CA LYS A 415 0.58 -19.86 1.89
C LYS A 415 2.05 -19.80 1.49
N THR A 416 2.33 -19.98 0.21
CA THR A 416 3.67 -19.82 -0.36
C THR A 416 4.10 -18.36 -0.27
N TYR A 417 5.36 -18.12 0.12
CA TYR A 417 5.97 -16.80 0.16
C TYR A 417 7.39 -16.88 -0.42
N ARG A 418 7.66 -16.12 -1.48
CA ARG A 418 8.94 -16.19 -2.19
C ARG A 418 9.49 -14.84 -2.59
N GLY A 419 10.82 -14.76 -2.63
CA GLY A 419 11.54 -13.55 -2.98
C GLY A 419 11.54 -13.42 -4.50
N MET A 420 11.46 -12.19 -5.00
CA MET A 420 11.65 -11.94 -6.42
C MET A 420 13.04 -12.37 -6.92
N GLY A 421 14.01 -12.59 -6.02
CA GLY A 421 15.33 -13.13 -6.33
C GLY A 421 15.46 -14.63 -6.18
N SER A 422 14.37 -15.38 -5.97
CA SER A 422 14.42 -16.84 -5.92
C SER A 422 14.41 -17.44 -7.33
N ILE A 423 14.96 -18.65 -7.47
CA ILE A 423 14.98 -19.38 -8.74
C ILE A 423 13.56 -19.57 -9.26
N ASP A 424 12.61 -19.96 -8.40
CA ASP A 424 11.21 -20.15 -8.77
C ASP A 424 10.56 -18.86 -9.30
N ALA A 425 10.97 -17.69 -8.81
CA ALA A 425 10.49 -16.42 -9.32
C ALA A 425 11.13 -16.09 -10.67
N MET A 426 12.44 -16.34 -10.82
CA MET A 426 13.21 -16.12 -12.06
C MET A 426 12.82 -17.08 -13.19
N GLN A 427 12.33 -18.27 -12.90
CA GLN A 427 11.96 -19.29 -13.89
C GLN A 427 10.45 -19.35 -14.17
N LYS A 428 9.64 -18.47 -13.56
CA LYS A 428 8.18 -18.52 -13.65
C LYS A 428 7.63 -18.30 -15.07
N THR A 429 8.41 -17.74 -15.97
CA THR A 429 8.01 -17.40 -17.35
C THR A 429 8.91 -18.09 -18.35
N ASP A 430 8.34 -18.61 -19.44
CA ASP A 430 9.08 -19.27 -20.54
C ASP A 430 9.96 -18.32 -21.38
N THR A 431 10.02 -17.04 -21.04
CA THR A 431 10.83 -16.02 -21.72
C THR A 431 12.25 -15.92 -21.16
N LYS A 432 13.24 -15.66 -22.03
CA LYS A 432 14.60 -15.26 -21.65
C LYS A 432 14.55 -13.86 -21.00
N GLY A 433 14.35 -13.83 -19.69
CA GLY A 433 14.25 -12.61 -18.89
C GLY A 433 12.83 -12.33 -18.41
N ASN A 434 12.70 -11.96 -17.14
CA ASN A 434 11.46 -11.51 -16.49
C ASN A 434 11.73 -10.51 -15.37
N ALA A 435 10.67 -10.11 -14.67
CA ALA A 435 10.73 -9.16 -13.55
C ALA A 435 11.77 -9.54 -12.50
N ALA A 436 11.82 -10.83 -12.14
CA ALA A 436 12.74 -11.38 -11.16
C ALA A 436 14.19 -11.24 -11.64
N THR A 437 14.53 -11.68 -12.86
CA THR A 437 15.91 -11.54 -13.36
C THR A 437 16.32 -10.08 -13.54
N SER A 438 15.38 -9.20 -13.92
CA SER A 438 15.68 -7.78 -14.17
C SER A 438 15.97 -6.98 -12.92
N ARG A 439 15.26 -7.27 -11.83
CA ARG A 439 15.50 -6.66 -10.53
C ARG A 439 16.95 -6.86 -10.02
N TYR A 440 17.62 -7.93 -10.46
CA TYR A 440 18.97 -8.29 -10.04
C TYR A 440 20.02 -8.19 -11.16
N PHE A 441 19.67 -7.61 -12.33
CA PHE A 441 20.55 -7.43 -13.48
C PHE A 441 21.14 -8.74 -14.03
N SER A 442 20.33 -9.81 -14.06
CA SER A 442 20.73 -11.17 -14.45
C SER A 442 20.04 -11.69 -15.71
N GLU A 443 19.45 -10.84 -16.55
CA GLU A 443 18.70 -11.28 -17.74
C GLU A 443 19.57 -11.98 -18.79
N GLY A 444 20.88 -11.67 -18.83
CA GLY A 444 21.85 -12.22 -19.78
C GLY A 444 22.71 -13.37 -19.24
N ASP A 445 22.53 -13.75 -17.97
CA ASP A 445 23.42 -14.69 -17.31
C ASP A 445 23.15 -16.14 -17.73
N LYS A 446 24.22 -16.90 -18.02
CA LYS A 446 24.12 -18.34 -18.30
C LYS A 446 23.77 -19.16 -17.06
N VAL A 447 24.13 -18.66 -15.88
CA VAL A 447 23.89 -19.28 -14.58
C VAL A 447 23.23 -18.23 -13.69
N LEU A 448 22.01 -18.49 -13.26
CA LEU A 448 21.26 -17.57 -12.39
C LEU A 448 21.77 -17.68 -10.95
N VAL A 449 22.20 -16.56 -10.37
CA VAL A 449 22.60 -16.48 -8.97
C VAL A 449 21.41 -16.02 -8.13
N ALA A 450 20.86 -16.93 -7.33
CA ALA A 450 19.71 -16.63 -6.48
C ALA A 450 20.07 -15.64 -5.37
N GLN A 451 19.27 -14.60 -5.21
CA GLN A 451 19.39 -13.59 -4.14
C GLN A 451 18.18 -13.58 -3.19
N GLY A 452 17.29 -14.55 -3.35
CA GLY A 452 16.15 -14.79 -2.48
C GLY A 452 15.77 -16.27 -2.41
N VAL A 453 14.90 -16.59 -1.47
CA VAL A 453 14.44 -17.97 -1.23
C VAL A 453 12.92 -18.10 -1.43
N THR A 454 12.46 -19.34 -1.58
CA THR A 454 11.05 -19.72 -1.54
C THR A 454 10.77 -20.41 -0.20
N GLY A 455 9.68 -20.03 0.45
CA GLY A 455 9.22 -20.61 1.70
C GLY A 455 7.69 -20.56 1.84
N ALA A 456 7.21 -20.74 3.06
CA ALA A 456 5.80 -20.66 3.39
C ALA A 456 5.58 -19.85 4.67
N VAL A 457 4.44 -19.17 4.74
CA VAL A 457 4.01 -18.38 5.90
C VAL A 457 2.66 -18.88 6.39
N VAL A 458 2.46 -18.77 7.71
CA VAL A 458 1.20 -19.14 8.36
C VAL A 458 0.07 -18.22 7.95
N ASP A 459 -1.14 -18.76 7.88
CA ASP A 459 -2.36 -17.98 7.71
C ASP A 459 -2.49 -16.92 8.82
N LYS A 460 -2.90 -15.70 8.42
CA LYS A 460 -3.07 -14.55 9.33
C LYS A 460 -4.48 -13.96 9.29
N GLY A 461 -5.39 -14.60 8.55
CA GLY A 461 -6.72 -14.07 8.31
C GLY A 461 -6.71 -12.86 7.36
N SER A 462 -7.77 -12.05 7.43
CA SER A 462 -7.96 -10.91 6.53
C SER A 462 -7.23 -9.65 7.00
N ILE A 463 -6.68 -8.88 6.04
CA ILE A 463 -6.09 -7.56 6.32
C ILE A 463 -7.10 -6.56 6.85
N THR A 464 -8.40 -6.78 6.62
CA THR A 464 -9.48 -5.94 7.15
C THR A 464 -9.52 -5.89 8.68
N LYS A 465 -8.93 -6.88 9.35
CA LYS A 465 -8.73 -6.87 10.81
C LYS A 465 -7.27 -6.56 11.18
N PHE A 466 -6.32 -7.07 10.41
CA PHE A 466 -4.91 -6.94 10.73
C PHE A 466 -4.37 -5.50 10.57
N ILE A 467 -4.76 -4.78 9.51
CA ILE A 467 -4.32 -3.39 9.33
C ILE A 467 -4.90 -2.46 10.40
N PRO A 468 -6.20 -2.55 10.79
CA PRO A 468 -6.70 -1.82 11.95
C PRO A 468 -5.94 -2.13 13.24
N TYR A 469 -5.56 -3.38 13.49
CA TYR A 469 -4.70 -3.74 14.62
C TYR A 469 -3.35 -2.99 14.58
N LEU A 470 -2.68 -2.96 13.42
CA LEU A 470 -1.43 -2.19 13.26
C LEU A 470 -1.66 -0.68 13.43
N TYR A 471 -2.77 -0.15 12.91
CA TYR A 471 -3.15 1.25 13.03
C TYR A 471 -3.31 1.67 14.49
N PHE A 472 -4.15 0.96 15.25
CA PHE A 472 -4.38 1.26 16.67
C PHE A 472 -3.12 1.02 17.50
N GLY A 473 -2.36 -0.04 17.21
CA GLY A 473 -1.09 -0.31 17.89
C GLY A 473 -0.05 0.80 17.68
N LEU A 474 -0.01 1.40 16.48
CA LEU A 474 0.86 2.54 16.20
C LEU A 474 0.36 3.81 16.91
N GLN A 475 -0.95 4.03 17.00
CA GLN A 475 -1.52 5.13 17.80
C GLN A 475 -1.13 5.00 19.28
N HIS A 476 -1.22 3.80 19.86
CA HIS A 476 -0.75 3.54 21.22
C HIS A 476 0.76 3.79 21.38
N SER A 477 1.57 3.33 20.42
CA SER A 477 3.02 3.61 20.45
C SER A 477 3.32 5.12 20.45
N CYS A 478 2.61 5.90 19.63
CA CYS A 478 2.77 7.36 19.60
C CYS A 478 2.28 8.02 20.90
N GLN A 479 1.21 7.50 21.49
CA GLN A 479 0.72 7.97 22.78
C GLN A 479 1.76 7.75 23.87
N ASP A 480 2.35 6.56 23.98
CA ASP A 480 3.37 6.24 24.99
C ASP A 480 4.63 7.11 24.82
N ILE A 481 4.99 7.45 23.58
CA ILE A 481 6.08 8.41 23.27
C ILE A 481 5.67 9.85 23.60
N GLY A 482 4.37 10.16 23.70
CA GLY A 482 3.85 11.50 23.99
C GLY A 482 3.67 12.40 22.77
N VAL A 483 3.51 11.83 21.56
CA VAL A 483 3.36 12.57 20.31
C VAL A 483 1.99 12.36 19.64
N LYS A 484 1.37 13.46 19.18
CA LYS A 484 -0.01 13.45 18.62
C LYS A 484 -0.08 13.16 17.13
N SER A 485 1.04 13.07 16.42
CA SER A 485 1.09 12.75 14.99
C SER A 485 2.45 12.21 14.57
N LEU A 486 2.51 11.57 13.40
CA LEU A 486 3.79 11.14 12.80
C LEU A 486 4.71 12.32 12.46
N GLU A 487 4.14 13.46 12.09
CA GLU A 487 4.90 14.70 11.90
C GLU A 487 5.53 15.17 13.23
N ALA A 488 4.76 15.14 14.32
CA ALA A 488 5.27 15.47 15.65
C ALA A 488 6.33 14.46 16.12
N LEU A 489 6.17 13.17 15.82
CA LEU A 489 7.19 12.15 16.09
C LEU A 489 8.52 12.52 15.44
N ARG A 490 8.49 12.83 14.13
CA ARG A 490 9.69 13.22 13.37
C ARG A 490 10.35 14.47 13.94
N VAL A 491 9.58 15.56 14.07
CA VAL A 491 10.11 16.85 14.57
C VAL A 491 10.69 16.73 15.98
N ASN A 492 10.02 16.00 16.88
CA ASN A 492 10.54 15.79 18.23
C ASN A 492 11.74 14.84 18.27
N THR A 493 11.86 13.92 17.31
CA THR A 493 13.05 13.08 17.17
C THR A 493 14.25 13.89 16.68
N ASP A 494 14.06 14.71 15.64
CA ASP A 494 15.10 15.56 15.08
C ASP A 494 15.60 16.60 16.10
N ASN A 495 14.69 17.13 16.93
CA ASN A 495 15.03 18.07 18.01
C ASN A 495 15.62 17.41 19.27
N GLY A 496 15.76 16.08 19.30
CA GLY A 496 16.28 15.34 20.46
C GLY A 496 15.35 15.30 21.68
N ASN A 497 14.06 15.60 21.49
CA ASN A 497 13.03 15.49 22.52
C ASN A 497 12.57 14.04 22.71
N VAL A 498 12.40 13.29 21.62
CA VAL A 498 12.24 11.84 21.68
C VAL A 498 13.60 11.23 21.97
N ARG A 499 13.65 10.39 23.00
CA ARG A 499 14.88 9.76 23.49
C ARG A 499 14.86 8.28 23.16
N PHE A 500 16.04 7.69 23.04
CA PHE A 500 16.24 6.30 22.66
C PHE A 500 17.21 5.64 23.61
N GLU A 501 17.20 4.31 23.62
CA GLU A 501 18.13 3.51 24.42
C GLU A 501 18.66 2.34 23.59
N PHE A 502 19.95 2.04 23.73
CA PHE A 502 20.54 0.89 23.05
C PHE A 502 20.19 -0.41 23.79
N ARG A 503 19.85 -1.46 23.05
CA ARG A 503 19.56 -2.78 23.62
C ARG A 503 20.72 -3.72 23.38
N THR A 504 21.41 -4.06 24.46
CA THR A 504 22.30 -5.22 24.50
C THR A 504 21.52 -6.50 24.19
N ALA A 505 22.22 -7.59 23.84
CA ALA A 505 21.58 -8.89 23.61
C ALA A 505 20.74 -9.35 24.81
N SER A 506 21.20 -9.08 26.04
CA SER A 506 20.44 -9.38 27.26
C SER A 506 19.16 -8.55 27.37
N ALA A 507 19.21 -7.24 27.08
CA ALA A 507 18.03 -6.39 27.06
C ALA A 507 17.05 -6.77 25.93
N GLN A 508 17.56 -7.35 24.84
CA GLN A 508 16.71 -7.91 23.78
C GLN A 508 15.91 -9.12 24.26
N LEU A 509 16.58 -10.05 24.95
CA LEU A 509 15.97 -11.23 25.55
C LEU A 509 14.94 -10.84 26.63
N GLU A 510 15.28 -9.90 27.50
CA GLU A 510 14.41 -9.42 28.59
C GLU A 510 13.11 -8.81 28.07
N GLY A 511 13.18 -7.98 27.01
CA GLY A 511 11.98 -7.37 26.44
C GLY A 511 11.12 -8.33 25.60
N GLY A 512 11.56 -9.58 25.40
CA GLY A 512 10.77 -10.64 24.78
C GLY A 512 10.01 -11.47 25.82
N VAL A 513 9.20 -12.42 25.35
CA VAL A 513 8.60 -13.43 26.24
C VAL A 513 9.70 -14.38 26.72
N SER A 514 9.93 -14.43 28.02
CA SER A 514 10.94 -15.29 28.65
C SER A 514 10.37 -15.96 29.92
N ASN A 515 11.04 -17.01 30.40
CA ASN A 515 10.70 -17.74 31.65
C ASN A 515 9.29 -18.38 31.70
N LEU A 516 8.81 -18.93 30.58
CA LEU A 516 7.56 -19.70 30.51
C LEU A 516 7.80 -21.08 29.90
N HIS A 517 7.06 -22.10 30.37
CA HIS A 517 7.10 -23.45 29.78
C HIS A 517 6.51 -23.47 28.36
N SER A 518 5.41 -22.75 28.15
CA SER A 518 4.77 -22.55 26.83
C SER A 518 3.95 -21.25 26.84
N TYR A 519 3.72 -20.68 25.66
CA TYR A 519 2.85 -19.51 25.48
C TYR A 519 2.19 -19.52 24.10
N GLU A 520 1.06 -18.84 23.98
CA GLU A 520 0.37 -18.63 22.71
C GLU A 520 0.37 -17.13 22.37
N LYS A 521 0.96 -16.76 21.24
CA LYS A 521 1.02 -15.36 20.80
C LYS A 521 -0.18 -15.01 19.93
N ARG A 522 -1.31 -14.67 20.56
CA ARG A 522 -2.48 -14.10 19.88
C ARG A 522 -2.41 -12.58 19.87
N LEU A 523 -2.19 -11.99 18.70
CA LEU A 523 -2.07 -10.53 18.55
C LEU A 523 -3.39 -9.88 18.11
N HIS A 524 -4.18 -10.57 17.29
CA HIS A 524 -5.47 -10.11 16.79
C HIS A 524 -6.39 -11.31 16.49
N ASN A 525 -7.70 -11.07 16.48
CA ASN A 525 -8.75 -12.08 16.26
C ASN A 525 -9.18 -12.21 14.80
#